data_AF-A0A5K1BZ86-F1
#
_entry.id   AF-A0A5K1BZ86-F1
#
_cell.length_a   1.000
_cell.length_b   1.000
_cell.length_c   1.000
_cell.angle_alpha   90.00
_cell.angle_beta   90.00
_cell.angle_gamma   90.00
#
_symmetry.space_group_name_H-M   'P 1'
#
loop_
_entity.id
_entity.type
_entity.pdbx_description
1 polymer ?
#
loop_
_entity_poly.entity_id
_entity_poly.type
_entity_poly.pdbx_seq_one_letter_code
_entity_poly.pdbx_strand_id
1 'polypeptide(L)' 'LDVVTRIAAIPTYRPAQRIRQFNELAQFLGDERAQIARNIWNRPLKAIYISDCGELKVAKPSLPPTLP' A
#
# COMPACT_ATOMS: atom_id res chain seq x y z
N LEU A 1 10.18 -7.49 -10.56
CA LEU A 1 9.18 -6.72 -9.76
C LEU A 1 9.80 -5.47 -9.11
N ASP A 2 10.79 -4.83 -9.75
CA ASP A 2 11.63 -3.79 -9.12
C ASP A 2 10.84 -2.51 -8.74
N VAL A 3 9.91 -2.07 -9.60
CA VAL A 3 9.09 -0.87 -9.37
C VAL A 3 8.22 -1.00 -8.11
N VAL A 4 7.59 -2.16 -7.90
CA VAL A 4 6.76 -2.42 -6.72
C VAL A 4 7.60 -2.41 -5.45
N THR A 5 8.79 -3.02 -5.49
CA THR A 5 9.73 -3.02 -4.35
C THR A 5 10.20 -1.60 -4.01
N ARG A 6 10.49 -0.77 -5.01
CA ARG A 6 10.86 0.64 -4.81
C ARG A 6 9.75 1.47 -4.18
N ILE A 7 8.50 1.29 -4.62
CA ILE A 7 7.34 1.98 -4.03
C ILE A 7 7.12 1.51 -2.59
N ALA A 8 7.24 0.20 -2.32
CA ALA A 8 7.05 -0.37 -0.99
C ALA A 8 8.11 0.09 0.03
N ALA A 9 9.31 0.46 -0.41
CA ALA A 9 10.37 0.97 0.45
C ALA A 9 10.14 2.41 0.95
N ILE A 10 9.16 3.13 0.40
CA ILE A 10 8.87 4.51 0.81
C ILE A 10 8.26 4.50 2.23
N PRO A 11 8.77 5.30 3.17
CA PRO A 11 8.22 5.35 4.51
C PRO A 11 6.80 5.90 4.47
N THR A 12 5.89 5.18 5.12
CA THR A 12 4.48 5.55 5.26
C THR A 12 4.19 6.03 6.67
N TYR A 13 3.19 6.91 6.79
CA TYR A 13 2.74 7.36 8.11
C TYR A 13 2.13 6.19 8.89
N ARG A 14 2.73 5.85 10.02
CA ARG A 14 2.23 4.85 10.94
C ARG A 14 1.96 5.51 12.29
N PRO A 15 0.70 5.66 12.71
CA PRO A 15 0.38 6.24 14.01
C PRO A 15 0.91 5.33 15.13
N ALA A 16 1.33 5.96 16.23
CA ALA A 16 1.78 5.27 17.43
C ALA A 16 0.68 4.33 17.98
N GLN A 17 1.08 3.26 18.66
CA GLN A 17 0.17 2.23 19.19
C GLN A 17 -0.95 2.82 20.06
N ARG A 18 -0.64 3.80 20.91
CA ARG A 18 -1.64 4.49 21.75
C ARG A 18 -2.71 5.20 20.92
N ILE A 19 -2.31 5.90 19.85
CA ILE A 19 -3.25 6.62 18.97
C ILE A 19 -4.18 5.63 18.25
N ARG A 20 -3.67 4.44 17.89
CA ARG A 20 -4.50 3.37 17.31
C ARG A 20 -5.54 2.87 18.29
N GLN A 21 -5.14 2.56 19.53
CA GLN A 21 -6.03 2.09 20.60
C GLN A 21 -7.12 3.12 20.92
N PHE A 22 -6.77 4.40 21.02
CA PHE A 22 -7.77 5.46 21.25
C PHE A 22 -8.73 5.62 20.07
N ASN A 23 -8.26 5.51 18.83
CA ASN A 23 -9.14 5.52 17.66
C ASN A 23 -10.05 4.30 17.61
N GLU A 24 -9.57 3.12 17.99
CA GLU A 24 -10.38 1.91 18.08
C GLU A 24 -11.49 2.04 19.13
N LEU A 25 -11.17 2.61 20.30
CA LEU A 25 -12.15 2.91 21.33
C LEU A 25 -13.16 3.97 20.86
N ALA A 26 -12.71 5.04 20.23
CA ALA A 26 -13.59 6.09 19.69
C ALA A 26 -14.52 5.54 18.61
N GLN A 27 -14.01 4.68 17.72
CA GLN A 27 -14.83 3.99 16.73
C GLN A 27 -15.87 3.08 17.38
N PHE A 28 -15.51 2.33 18.43
CA PHE A 28 -16.44 1.48 19.17
C PHE A 28 -17.61 2.28 19.76
N LEU A 29 -17.34 3.54 20.17
CA LEU A 29 -18.34 4.48 20.67
C LEU A 29 -19.12 5.22 19.57
N GLY A 30 -18.85 4.93 18.28
CA GLY A 30 -19.55 5.53 17.15
C GLY A 30 -18.96 6.86 16.65
N ASP A 31 -17.74 7.22 17.02
CA ASP A 31 -17.08 8.45 16.55
C ASP A 31 -16.64 8.31 15.08
N GLU A 32 -17.31 9.03 14.18
CA GLU A 32 -17.00 9.08 12.75
C GLU A 32 -15.62 9.70 12.45
N ARG A 33 -15.10 10.55 13.35
CA ARG A 33 -13.79 11.20 13.18
C ARG A 33 -12.65 10.18 13.28
N ALA A 34 -12.87 9.10 14.01
CA ALA A 34 -11.91 7.99 14.10
C ALA A 34 -11.73 7.29 12.75
N GLN A 35 -12.77 7.28 11.90
CA GLN A 35 -12.67 6.75 10.53
C GLN A 35 -11.88 7.70 9.63
N ILE A 36 -12.11 9.01 9.75
CA ILE A 36 -11.38 10.03 8.97
C ILE A 36 -9.87 9.97 9.27
N ALA A 37 -9.49 9.77 10.54
CA ALA A 37 -8.09 9.63 10.93
C ALA A 37 -7.40 8.46 10.21
N ARG A 38 -8.11 7.34 9.98
CA ARG A 38 -7.58 6.17 9.29
C ARG A 38 -7.29 6.38 7.81
N ASN A 39 -7.97 7.31 7.16
CA ASN A 39 -7.73 7.63 5.75
C ASN A 39 -6.31 8.17 5.50
N ILE A 40 -5.65 8.68 6.54
CA ILE A 40 -4.27 9.19 6.47
C ILE A 40 -3.25 8.09 6.83
N TRP A 41 -3.69 6.99 7.46
CA TRP A 41 -2.79 5.92 7.86
C TRP A 41 -2.24 5.21 6.62
N ASN A 42 -0.96 4.82 6.69
CA ASN A 42 -0.22 4.22 5.58
C ASN A 42 -0.04 5.12 4.34
N ARG A 43 -0.41 6.40 4.41
CA ARG A 43 -0.10 7.35 3.34
C ARG A 43 1.44 7.54 3.23
N PRO A 44 2.01 7.57 2.02
CA PRO A 44 3.42 7.87 1.82
C PRO A 44 3.80 9.24 2.39
N LEU A 45 4.93 9.32 3.10
CA LEU A 45 5.47 10.59 3.61
C LEU A 45 6.12 11.45 2.51
N LYS A 46 6.34 10.85 1.32
CA LYS A 46 6.91 11.51 0.15
C LYS A 46 5.92 11.41 -1.01
N ALA A 47 5.86 12.45 -1.83
CA ALA A 47 5.09 12.42 -3.07
C ALA A 47 5.69 11.36 -4.02
N ILE A 48 4.82 10.51 -4.58
CA ILE A 48 5.21 9.49 -5.54
C ILE A 48 4.91 10.05 -6.93
N TYR A 49 5.96 10.24 -7.73
CA TYR A 49 5.83 10.63 -9.13
C TYR A 49 6.09 9.40 -10.00
N ILE A 50 5.10 9.04 -10.81
CA ILE A 50 5.22 7.94 -11.77
C ILE A 50 5.29 8.59 -13.15
N SER A 51 6.49 8.58 -13.73
CA SER A 51 6.78 9.24 -15.00
C SER A 51 6.60 8.34 -16.21
N ASP A 52 6.87 7.05 -16.06
CA ASP A 52 6.90 6.08 -17.16
C ASP A 52 5.88 4.97 -16.87
N CYS A 53 4.74 5.06 -17.55
CA CYS A 53 3.61 4.15 -17.40
C CYS A 53 3.33 3.50 -18.76
N GLY A 54 3.12 2.18 -18.77
CA GLY A 54 2.77 1.45 -19.99
C GLY A 54 2.49 -0.02 -19.74
N GLU A 55 2.04 -0.70 -20.78
CA GLU A 55 1.85 -2.15 -20.75
C GLU A 55 3.20 -2.85 -21.00
N LEU A 56 3.69 -3.56 -19.98
CA LEU A 56 4.80 -4.48 -20.16
C LEU A 56 4.25 -5.75 -20.81
N LYS A 57 4.44 -5.90 -22.13
CA LYS A 57 4.12 -7.16 -22.84
C LYS A 57 5.10 -8.24 -22.38
N VAL A 58 4.77 -8.94 -21.31
CA VAL A 58 5.54 -10.09 -20.84
C VAL A 58 5.34 -11.18 -21.89
N ALA A 59 6.39 -11.52 -22.62
CA ALA A 59 6.37 -12.68 -23.51
C ALA A 59 5.91 -13.89 -22.70
N LYS A 60 4.83 -14.54 -23.17
CA LYS A 60 4.29 -15.76 -22.55
C LYS A 60 5.47 -16.73 -22.41
N PRO A 61 5.83 -17.21 -21.21
CA PRO A 61 6.92 -18.16 -21.09
C PRO A 61 6.55 -19.39 -21.92
N SER A 62 7.27 -19.61 -23.02
CA SER A 62 7.14 -20.83 -23.80
C SER A 62 7.74 -21.94 -22.96
N LEU A 63 6.90 -22.61 -22.16
CA LEU A 63 7.29 -23.86 -21.53
C LEU A 63 7.63 -24.83 -22.68
N PRO A 64 8.83 -25.43 -22.71
CA PRO A 64 9.14 -26.44 -23.71
C PRO A 64 8.14 -27.59 -23.54
N PRO A 65 7.51 -28.07 -24.62
CA PRO A 65 6.59 -29.19 -24.53
C PRO A 65 7.37 -30.39 -23.99
N THR A 66 7.01 -30.84 -22.78
CA THR A 66 7.55 -32.10 -22.25
C THR A 66 6.61 -33.20 -22.70
N LEU A 67 7.07 -34.03 -23.64
CA LEU A 67 6.38 -35.24 -24.06
C LEU A 67 6.76 -36.39 -23.10
N PRO A 68 5.82 -37.25 -22.67
CA PRO A 68 6.14 -38.54 -22.06
C PRO A 68 6.70 -39.54 -23.08
#